data_AF-A0A7J6QBH3-F1
#
_entry.id   AF-A0A7J6QBH3-F1
#
_cell.length_a   1.000
_cell.length_b   1.000
_cell.length_c   1.000
_cell.angle_alpha   90.00
_cell.angle_beta   90.00
_cell.angle_gamma   90.00
#
_symmetry.space_group_name_H-M   'P 1'
#
loop_
_entity.id
_entity.type
_entity.pdbx_description
1 polymer ?
#
loop_
_entity_poly.entity_id
_entity_poly.type
_entity_poly.pdbx_seq_one_letter_code
_entity_poly.pdbx_strand_id
1 'polypeptide(L)'
;VTARRPSSVSLKNNSCNIITRTSTSRTTPRPTTTSLVGSRVTSDVVSLSAATGVVVADVAPDRINVKSIIRDYWKLSKGGLSVYAALSALPGYLVSCGLFDGISGVLLGSAGVFSGTLLCAASSQVINQMMEKERDANMARTKNRPLPTGRITMPEASMFAGVTCSLGTAILFNVGGPMPAAVALSTAALYTMVYTPMKVKSPYNTHIGSIAGSLPVLIGFSVAGVPLFGDLAPWTLFLNAAGQIEGNAPVCLDSSWRLIDRLVEVLRVVPEHLFWEYLWLIM
;
A
#
# COMPACT_ATOMS: atom_id res chain seq x y z
N VAL A 1 34.46 51.84 23.53
CA VAL A 1 35.76 51.64 24.22
C VAL A 1 36.26 50.23 23.89
N THR A 2 37.48 50.10 23.33
CA THR A 2 38.33 48.88 23.16
C THR A 2 37.63 47.53 22.83
N ALA A 3 37.76 46.87 21.68
CA ALA A 3 38.92 46.55 20.82
C ALA A 3 39.97 45.58 21.41
N ARG A 4 40.03 44.32 20.89
CA ARG A 4 41.26 43.60 20.43
C ARG A 4 40.99 42.13 20.00
N ARG A 5 41.25 41.83 18.72
CA ARG A 5 41.99 40.62 18.22
C ARG A 5 43.51 40.96 18.21
N PRO A 6 44.52 40.11 17.86
CA PRO A 6 44.51 39.00 16.89
C PRO A 6 45.51 37.82 17.12
N SER A 7 45.84 37.08 16.03
CA SER A 7 47.04 36.23 15.77
C SER A 7 47.18 34.86 16.50
N SER A 8 47.76 33.78 15.92
CA SER A 8 48.23 33.51 14.53
C SER A 8 48.66 32.03 14.27
N VAL A 9 48.33 31.51 13.07
CA VAL A 9 49.20 30.81 12.07
C VAL A 9 49.90 29.45 12.38
N SER A 10 49.73 28.47 11.45
CA SER A 10 50.79 27.73 10.70
C SER A 10 50.20 26.44 10.05
N LEU A 11 49.81 26.43 8.76
CA LEU A 11 50.60 26.12 7.54
C LEU A 11 50.94 24.63 7.28
N LYS A 12 50.45 24.11 6.15
CA LYS A 12 51.23 23.23 5.24
C LYS A 12 50.70 23.25 3.80
N ASN A 13 51.55 23.74 2.90
CA ASN A 13 51.44 23.69 1.43
C ASN A 13 51.33 22.23 0.92
N ASN A 14 50.92 21.86 -0.30
CA ASN A 14 51.11 22.39 -1.68
C ASN A 14 49.86 21.99 -2.54
N SER A 15 49.65 22.39 -3.81
CA SER A 15 50.43 23.19 -4.78
C SER A 15 49.47 23.84 -5.82
N CYS A 16 50.00 24.65 -6.75
CA CYS A 16 49.24 25.25 -7.86
C CYS A 16 49.05 24.32 -9.08
N ASN A 17 48.03 24.60 -9.91
CA ASN A 17 48.33 25.09 -11.26
C ASN A 17 47.19 25.92 -11.87
N ILE A 18 47.57 26.95 -12.64
CA ILE A 18 46.70 27.95 -13.26
C ILE A 18 46.74 27.74 -14.77
N ILE A 19 45.58 27.71 -15.44
CA ILE A 19 45.49 28.00 -16.89
C ILE A 19 44.30 28.93 -17.12
N THR A 20 44.56 30.05 -17.80
CA THR A 20 43.59 31.06 -18.23
C THR A 20 43.45 31.08 -19.76
N ARG A 21 42.43 31.81 -20.25
CA ARG A 21 42.09 32.08 -21.67
C ARG A 21 41.32 30.92 -22.35
N THR A 22 40.36 31.13 -23.27
CA THR A 22 39.84 32.39 -23.87
C THR A 22 38.38 32.23 -24.27
N SER A 23 37.63 33.33 -24.34
CA SER A 23 36.28 33.41 -24.94
C SER A 23 36.32 33.47 -26.47
N THR A 24 35.44 32.74 -27.16
CA THR A 24 34.92 33.16 -28.49
C THR A 24 33.58 32.47 -28.81
N SER A 25 32.85 33.04 -29.77
CA SER A 25 31.40 32.88 -29.96
C SER A 25 30.99 32.01 -31.14
N ARG A 26 29.85 31.30 -30.99
CA ARG A 26 28.72 31.19 -31.95
C ARG A 26 29.05 31.10 -33.46
N THR A 27 28.75 29.95 -34.09
CA THR A 27 27.89 29.85 -35.31
C THR A 27 27.54 28.41 -35.70
N THR A 28 26.29 28.21 -36.12
CA THR A 28 25.82 27.08 -36.95
C THR A 28 26.20 27.32 -38.43
N PRO A 29 26.39 26.27 -39.27
CA PRO A 29 25.28 25.89 -40.16
C PRO A 29 25.16 24.40 -40.55
N ARG A 30 23.94 23.99 -40.91
CA ARG A 30 23.62 22.95 -41.92
C ARG A 30 23.40 23.70 -43.27
N PRO A 31 23.50 23.11 -44.49
CA PRO A 31 22.72 21.91 -44.86
C PRO A 31 23.36 20.97 -45.95
N THR A 32 22.67 19.84 -46.27
CA THR A 32 22.58 19.02 -47.53
C THR A 32 23.76 18.87 -48.55
N THR A 33 24.02 17.80 -49.33
CA THR A 33 23.32 16.52 -49.69
C THR A 33 24.29 15.47 -50.32
N THR A 34 23.88 14.19 -50.40
CA THR A 34 24.15 13.15 -51.45
C THR A 34 25.47 12.35 -51.56
N SER A 35 25.29 11.02 -51.36
CA SER A 35 25.57 9.91 -52.31
C SER A 35 26.86 9.06 -52.20
N LEU A 36 26.70 7.79 -52.64
CA LEU A 36 27.70 6.71 -52.85
C LEU A 36 28.31 6.15 -51.55
N VAL A 37 27.79 5.06 -50.95
CA VAL A 37 27.75 3.65 -51.42
C VAL A 37 29.14 3.13 -51.81
N GLY A 38 29.77 2.31 -50.95
CA GLY A 38 30.99 1.57 -51.36
C GLY A 38 31.92 1.02 -50.27
N SER A 39 31.52 -0.05 -49.57
CA SER A 39 32.39 -0.97 -48.80
C SER A 39 33.08 -0.47 -47.50
N ARG A 40 33.49 -1.44 -46.65
CA ARG A 40 34.30 -1.29 -45.40
C ARG A 40 33.63 -0.62 -44.20
N VAL A 41 32.58 -1.24 -43.66
CA VAL A 41 32.09 -0.94 -42.29
C VAL A 41 32.06 -2.20 -41.39
N THR A 42 32.20 -3.40 -41.94
CA THR A 42 32.07 -4.66 -41.19
C THR A 42 33.27 -5.01 -40.29
N SER A 43 34.44 -4.40 -40.49
CA SER A 43 35.65 -4.72 -39.73
C SER A 43 35.75 -3.94 -38.41
N ASP A 44 35.33 -2.67 -38.41
CA ASP A 44 35.62 -1.75 -37.30
C ASP A 44 34.69 -1.97 -36.10
N VAL A 45 33.47 -2.48 -36.32
CA VAL A 45 32.51 -2.78 -35.24
C VAL A 45 32.97 -3.95 -34.37
N VAL A 46 33.71 -4.91 -34.97
CA VAL A 46 34.26 -6.07 -34.23
C VAL A 46 35.39 -5.61 -33.30
N SER A 47 36.26 -4.71 -33.78
CA SER A 47 37.37 -4.16 -32.98
C SER A 47 36.89 -3.21 -31.87
N LEU A 48 35.82 -2.45 -32.09
CA LEU A 48 35.30 -1.53 -31.08
C LEU A 48 34.62 -2.26 -29.91
N SER A 49 33.98 -3.40 -30.17
CA SER A 49 33.36 -4.25 -29.13
C SER A 49 34.36 -4.78 -28.09
N ALA A 50 35.65 -4.91 -28.46
CA ALA A 50 36.72 -5.32 -27.54
C ALA A 50 37.23 -4.18 -26.64
N ALA A 51 36.99 -2.92 -27.00
CA ALA A 51 37.46 -1.75 -26.24
C ALA A 51 36.46 -1.28 -25.17
N THR A 52 35.16 -1.51 -25.38
CA THR A 52 34.14 -1.33 -24.34
C THR A 52 34.10 -2.56 -23.43
N GLY A 53 34.80 -2.48 -22.29
CA GLY A 53 34.70 -3.44 -21.19
C GLY A 53 33.33 -3.46 -20.53
N VAL A 54 32.29 -3.86 -21.27
CA VAL A 54 30.98 -4.21 -20.72
C VAL A 54 31.15 -5.53 -19.98
N VAL A 55 31.54 -5.43 -18.71
CA VAL A 55 31.43 -6.54 -17.77
C VAL A 55 29.94 -6.84 -17.62
N VAL A 56 29.46 -7.80 -18.40
CA VAL A 56 28.20 -8.49 -18.11
C VAL A 56 28.45 -9.18 -16.77
N ALA A 57 28.03 -8.53 -15.69
CA ALA A 57 28.07 -9.12 -14.37
C ALA A 57 27.19 -10.38 -14.42
N ASP A 58 27.84 -11.54 -14.37
CA ASP A 58 27.16 -12.82 -14.34
C ASP A 58 26.29 -12.84 -13.07
N VAL A 59 24.97 -12.70 -13.26
CA VAL A 59 24.01 -12.64 -12.16
C VAL A 59 23.86 -14.07 -11.64
N ALA A 60 24.80 -14.45 -10.77
CA ALA A 60 24.76 -15.71 -10.06
C ALA A 60 23.35 -15.90 -9.48
N PRO A 61 22.69 -17.05 -9.72
CA PRO A 61 21.31 -17.24 -9.32
C PRO A 61 21.19 -17.11 -7.80
N ASP A 62 20.61 -16.00 -7.37
CA ASP A 62 20.53 -15.64 -5.96
C ASP A 62 19.74 -16.73 -5.21
N ARG A 63 20.27 -17.18 -4.07
CA ARG A 63 19.74 -18.39 -3.42
C ARG A 63 18.33 -18.07 -2.92
N ILE A 64 17.31 -18.69 -3.53
CA ILE A 64 15.88 -18.41 -3.28
C ILE A 64 15.57 -18.50 -1.79
N ASN A 65 15.60 -17.36 -1.12
CA ASN A 65 15.36 -17.27 0.31
C ASN A 65 13.87 -17.07 0.53
N VAL A 66 13.16 -18.19 0.69
CA VAL A 66 11.70 -18.20 0.89
C VAL A 66 11.27 -17.26 2.04
N LYS A 67 12.10 -17.07 3.08
CA LYS A 67 11.83 -16.14 4.18
C LYS A 67 11.93 -14.67 3.77
N SER A 68 12.75 -14.27 2.79
CA SER A 68 12.73 -12.89 2.27
C SER A 68 11.56 -12.68 1.33
N ILE A 69 11.22 -13.66 0.50
CA ILE A 69 10.06 -13.60 -0.41
C ILE A 69 8.77 -13.40 0.38
N ILE A 70 8.48 -14.26 1.37
CA ILE A 70 7.29 -14.13 2.24
C ILE A 70 7.26 -12.77 2.94
N ARG A 71 8.41 -12.29 3.44
CA ARG A 71 8.52 -10.98 4.11
C ARG A 71 8.24 -9.81 3.17
N ASP A 72 8.68 -9.89 1.92
CA ASP A 72 8.50 -8.81 0.95
C ASP A 72 7.07 -8.82 0.38
N TYR A 73 6.42 -9.99 0.23
CA TYR A 73 4.96 -10.07 -0.01
C TYR A 73 4.13 -9.55 1.19
N TRP A 74 4.51 -9.85 2.43
CA TRP A 74 3.84 -9.33 3.64
C TRP A 74 3.95 -7.79 3.76
N LYS A 75 5.08 -7.21 3.32
CA LYS A 75 5.23 -5.75 3.20
C LYS A 75 4.42 -5.17 2.04
N LEU A 76 4.28 -5.91 0.93
CA LEU A 76 3.49 -5.51 -0.23
C LEU A 76 1.98 -5.45 0.11
N SER A 77 1.47 -6.45 0.82
CA SER A 77 0.07 -6.46 1.29
C SER A 77 -0.20 -5.57 2.51
N LYS A 78 0.84 -4.94 3.08
CA LYS A 78 0.81 -4.27 4.39
C LYS A 78 0.08 -5.13 5.43
N GLY A 79 0.47 -6.40 5.56
CA GLY A 79 -0.33 -7.45 6.21
C GLY A 79 -0.96 -7.08 7.55
N GLY A 80 -0.29 -6.30 8.40
CA GLY A 80 -0.88 -5.79 9.66
C GLY A 80 -2.16 -4.98 9.46
N LEU A 81 -2.19 -4.03 8.52
CA LEU A 81 -3.37 -3.20 8.24
C LEU A 81 -4.51 -4.03 7.61
N SER A 82 -4.17 -5.03 6.81
CA SER A 82 -5.14 -5.98 6.25
C SER A 82 -5.73 -6.89 7.34
N VAL A 83 -4.95 -7.26 8.37
CA VAL A 83 -5.45 -7.97 9.56
C VAL A 83 -6.38 -7.08 10.39
N TYR A 84 -6.08 -5.79 10.59
CA TYR A 84 -7.00 -4.87 11.27
C TYR A 84 -8.34 -4.75 10.56
N ALA A 85 -8.33 -4.61 9.23
CA ALA A 85 -9.56 -4.57 8.43
C ALA A 85 -10.35 -5.89 8.49
N ALA A 86 -9.67 -7.03 8.60
CA ALA A 86 -10.32 -8.33 8.80
C ALA A 86 -10.89 -8.51 10.21
N LEU A 87 -10.22 -7.98 11.24
CA LEU A 87 -10.70 -7.98 12.62
C LEU A 87 -11.93 -7.08 12.81
N SER A 88 -12.01 -5.92 12.14
CA SER A 88 -13.17 -5.03 12.25
C SER A 88 -14.44 -5.58 11.58
N ALA A 89 -14.33 -6.59 10.71
CA ALA A 89 -15.48 -7.31 10.18
C ALA A 89 -16.08 -8.33 11.17
N LEU A 90 -15.30 -8.85 12.13
CA LEU A 90 -15.75 -9.88 13.05
C LEU A 90 -16.90 -9.43 13.97
N PRO A 91 -16.91 -8.23 14.60
CA PRO A 91 -18.03 -7.79 15.42
C PRO A 91 -19.37 -7.77 14.67
N GLY A 92 -19.38 -7.35 13.39
CA GLY A 92 -20.60 -7.35 12.57
C GLY A 92 -21.14 -8.75 12.30
N TYR A 93 -20.26 -9.74 12.16
CA TYR A 93 -20.68 -11.15 12.07
C TYR A 93 -21.13 -11.69 13.44
N LEU A 94 -20.35 -11.46 14.51
CA LEU A 94 -20.59 -12.04 15.84
C LEU A 94 -21.85 -11.50 16.53
N VAL A 95 -22.25 -10.26 16.25
CA VAL A 95 -23.50 -9.67 16.77
C VAL A 95 -24.73 -10.24 16.06
N SER A 96 -24.59 -10.74 14.83
CA SER A 96 -25.69 -11.20 13.99
C SER A 96 -25.74 -12.70 13.75
N CYS A 97 -24.65 -13.45 13.98
CA CYS A 97 -24.69 -14.90 13.96
C CYS A 97 -25.53 -15.38 15.16
N GLY A 98 -26.74 -15.86 14.86
CA GLY A 98 -27.60 -16.42 15.88
C GLY A 98 -26.96 -17.65 16.53
N LEU A 99 -27.31 -17.94 17.79
CA LEU A 99 -26.88 -19.15 18.49
C LEU A 99 -27.36 -20.46 17.82
N PHE A 100 -28.17 -20.35 16.76
CA PHE A 100 -28.81 -21.44 16.03
C PHE A 100 -27.87 -22.18 15.06
N ASP A 101 -26.78 -21.57 14.58
CA ASP A 101 -25.80 -22.21 13.67
C ASP A 101 -24.85 -23.19 14.39
N GLY A 102 -24.89 -23.22 15.72
CA GLY A 102 -23.97 -23.97 16.56
C GLY A 102 -22.53 -23.45 16.52
N ILE A 103 -21.69 -23.99 17.41
CA ILE A 103 -20.28 -23.55 17.57
C ILE A 103 -19.50 -23.71 16.26
N SER A 104 -19.76 -24.79 15.50
CA SER A 104 -19.12 -25.05 14.21
C SER A 104 -19.47 -24.03 13.13
N GLY A 105 -20.72 -23.59 13.06
CA GLY A 105 -21.16 -22.59 12.07
C GLY A 105 -20.56 -21.22 12.37
N VAL A 106 -20.61 -20.78 13.64
CA VAL A 106 -20.01 -19.52 14.10
C VAL A 106 -18.50 -19.48 13.86
N LEU A 107 -17.78 -20.59 14.11
CA LEU A 107 -16.33 -20.68 13.83
C LEU A 107 -16.04 -20.61 12.32
N LEU A 108 -16.78 -21.35 11.49
CA LEU A 108 -16.59 -21.36 10.04
C LEU A 108 -16.90 -20.00 9.41
N GLY A 109 -18.01 -19.37 9.82
CA GLY A 109 -18.40 -18.03 9.37
C GLY A 109 -17.38 -16.97 9.80
N SER A 110 -16.93 -16.98 11.06
CA SER A 110 -15.89 -16.07 11.55
C SER A 110 -14.58 -16.23 10.78
N ALA A 111 -14.15 -17.47 10.53
CA ALA A 111 -12.96 -17.77 9.72
C ALA A 111 -13.11 -17.31 8.26
N GLY A 112 -14.31 -17.48 7.69
CA GLY A 112 -14.66 -17.02 6.33
C GLY A 112 -14.64 -15.50 6.19
N VAL A 113 -15.30 -14.78 7.11
CA VAL A 113 -15.29 -13.31 7.20
C VAL A 113 -13.86 -12.80 7.34
N PHE A 114 -13.09 -13.36 8.28
CA PHE A 114 -11.71 -12.94 8.52
C PHE A 114 -10.81 -13.17 7.29
N SER A 115 -10.77 -14.41 6.78
CA SER A 115 -9.88 -14.76 5.66
C SER A 115 -10.27 -14.07 4.35
N GLY A 116 -11.57 -13.98 4.05
CA GLY A 116 -12.07 -13.29 2.86
C GLY A 116 -11.78 -11.78 2.89
N THR A 117 -12.08 -11.13 4.02
CA THR A 117 -11.82 -9.69 4.21
C THR A 117 -10.31 -9.39 4.20
N LEU A 118 -9.50 -10.23 4.85
CA LEU A 118 -8.04 -10.13 4.88
C LEU A 118 -7.44 -10.13 3.46
N LEU A 119 -7.92 -11.02 2.59
CA LEU A 119 -7.44 -11.15 1.22
C LEU A 119 -7.88 -9.97 0.32
N CYS A 120 -9.13 -9.53 0.43
CA CYS A 120 -9.63 -8.34 -0.26
C CYS A 120 -8.90 -7.05 0.19
N ALA A 121 -8.65 -6.91 1.49
CA ALA A 121 -7.85 -5.82 2.04
C ALA A 121 -6.39 -5.89 1.55
N ALA A 122 -5.76 -7.07 1.59
CA ALA A 122 -4.39 -7.28 1.10
C ALA A 122 -4.24 -6.89 -0.38
N SER A 123 -5.20 -7.26 -1.23
CA SER A 123 -5.24 -6.85 -2.64
C SER A 123 -5.30 -5.32 -2.78
N SER A 124 -6.22 -4.69 -2.05
CA SER A 124 -6.41 -3.23 -2.07
C SER A 124 -5.13 -2.48 -1.66
N GLN A 125 -4.36 -3.02 -0.72
CA GLN A 125 -3.08 -2.46 -0.30
C GLN A 125 -1.96 -2.62 -1.34
N VAL A 126 -1.96 -3.74 -2.07
CA VAL A 126 -1.03 -3.96 -3.19
C VAL A 126 -1.32 -2.96 -4.30
N ILE A 127 -2.58 -2.82 -4.71
CA ILE A 127 -3.03 -1.86 -5.74
C ILE A 127 -2.67 -0.43 -5.33
N ASN A 128 -2.90 -0.04 -4.06
CA ASN A 128 -2.47 1.27 -3.57
C ASN A 128 -0.94 1.47 -3.70
N GLN A 129 -0.11 0.47 -3.37
CA GLN A 129 1.34 0.58 -3.56
C GLN A 129 1.76 0.61 -5.05
N MET A 130 1.01 -0.06 -5.94
CA MET A 130 1.23 0.03 -7.38
C MET A 130 0.95 1.46 -7.88
N MET A 131 -0.13 2.09 -7.43
CA MET A 131 -0.49 3.48 -7.76
C MET A 131 0.45 4.52 -7.15
N GLU A 132 0.99 4.27 -5.95
CA GLU A 132 1.93 5.20 -5.29
C GLU A 132 3.41 4.96 -5.65
N LYS A 133 3.74 3.97 -6.51
CA LYS A 133 5.12 3.51 -6.78
C LYS A 133 6.12 4.64 -7.07
N GLU A 134 5.78 5.57 -7.96
CA GLU A 134 6.67 6.67 -8.37
C GLU A 134 6.88 7.69 -7.24
N ARG A 135 5.83 7.96 -6.45
CA ARG A 135 5.91 8.83 -5.28
C ARG A 135 6.74 8.19 -4.18
N ASP A 136 6.54 6.90 -3.92
CA ASP A 136 7.27 6.14 -2.92
C ASP A 136 8.78 6.07 -3.23
N ALA A 137 9.18 5.98 -4.51
CA ALA A 137 10.58 6.01 -4.90
C ALA A 137 11.30 7.30 -4.48
N ASN A 138 10.59 8.43 -4.49
CA ASN A 138 11.13 9.75 -4.15
C ASN A 138 11.10 10.09 -2.64
N MET A 139 10.50 9.24 -1.80
CA MET A 139 10.31 9.49 -0.37
C MET A 139 11.30 8.71 0.49
N ALA A 140 12.07 9.41 1.34
CA ALA A 140 13.08 8.79 2.21
C ALA A 140 12.54 7.64 3.10
N ARG A 141 11.26 7.74 3.50
CA ARG A 141 10.54 6.75 4.33
C ARG A 141 10.09 5.50 3.57
N THR A 142 9.80 5.60 2.26
CA THR A 142 9.12 4.53 1.51
C THR A 142 9.89 4.03 0.28
N LYS A 143 11.00 4.67 -0.10
CA LYS A 143 11.93 4.23 -1.16
C LYS A 143 12.44 2.79 -1.03
N ASN A 144 12.44 2.24 0.20
CA ASN A 144 12.89 0.88 0.51
C ASN A 144 11.77 -0.18 0.41
N ARG A 145 10.56 0.17 -0.05
CA ARG A 145 9.45 -0.77 -0.29
C ARG A 145 9.78 -1.74 -1.45
N PRO A 146 9.19 -2.95 -1.50
CA PRO A 146 9.53 -3.95 -2.50
C PRO A 146 9.22 -3.54 -3.95
N LEU A 147 8.19 -2.72 -4.18
CA LEU A 147 7.80 -2.21 -5.51
C LEU A 147 8.74 -1.12 -6.06
N PRO A 148 9.09 -0.05 -5.31
CA PRO A 148 10.09 0.94 -5.73
C PRO A 148 11.50 0.35 -5.91
N THR A 149 11.90 -0.60 -5.07
CA THR A 149 13.21 -1.26 -5.15
C THR A 149 13.32 -2.33 -6.24
N GLY A 150 12.23 -2.65 -6.94
CA GLY A 150 12.21 -3.65 -8.00
C GLY A 150 12.32 -5.11 -7.54
N ARG A 151 12.22 -5.39 -6.23
CA ARG A 151 12.25 -6.76 -5.68
C ARG A 151 11.02 -7.59 -6.05
N ILE A 152 9.91 -6.91 -6.30
CA ILE A 152 8.69 -7.48 -6.87
C ILE A 152 8.36 -6.62 -8.08
N THR A 153 8.19 -7.26 -9.24
CA THR A 153 7.87 -6.57 -10.49
C THR A 153 6.41 -6.12 -10.53
N MET A 154 6.08 -5.17 -11.41
CA MET A 154 4.70 -4.69 -11.55
C MET A 154 3.73 -5.81 -12.02
N PRO A 155 4.09 -6.71 -12.96
CA PRO A 155 3.24 -7.84 -13.32
C PRO A 155 2.99 -8.80 -12.16
N GLU A 156 4.01 -9.15 -11.36
CA GLU A 156 3.85 -10.03 -10.18
C GLU A 156 2.94 -9.41 -9.12
N ALA A 157 3.10 -8.11 -8.85
CA ALA A 157 2.22 -7.39 -7.93
C ALA A 157 0.77 -7.36 -8.44
N SER A 158 0.56 -7.15 -9.75
CA SER A 158 -0.77 -7.18 -10.38
C SER A 158 -1.42 -8.56 -10.31
N MET A 159 -0.66 -9.63 -10.59
CA MET A 159 -1.14 -11.01 -10.46
C MET A 159 -1.49 -11.35 -9.02
N PHE A 160 -0.63 -10.98 -8.06
CA PHE A 160 -0.90 -11.20 -6.63
C PHE A 160 -2.15 -10.44 -6.17
N ALA A 161 -2.33 -9.18 -6.59
CA ALA A 161 -3.54 -8.41 -6.29
C ALA A 161 -4.79 -9.06 -6.90
N GLY A 162 -4.74 -9.49 -8.16
CA GLY A 162 -5.85 -10.17 -8.82
C GLY A 162 -6.24 -11.47 -8.11
N VAL A 163 -5.27 -12.36 -7.87
CA VAL A 163 -5.48 -13.65 -7.17
C VAL A 163 -6.04 -13.45 -5.76
N THR A 164 -5.48 -12.52 -4.98
CA THR A 164 -5.97 -12.25 -3.61
C THR A 164 -7.37 -11.63 -3.60
N CYS A 165 -7.69 -10.74 -4.54
CA CYS A 165 -9.04 -10.18 -4.68
C CYS A 165 -10.06 -11.27 -5.06
N SER A 166 -9.78 -12.06 -6.10
CA SER A 166 -10.66 -13.14 -6.56
C SER A 166 -10.85 -14.20 -5.48
N LEU A 167 -9.79 -14.62 -4.79
CA LEU A 167 -9.88 -15.63 -3.73
C LEU A 167 -10.65 -15.11 -2.50
N GLY A 168 -10.37 -13.88 -2.04
CA GLY A 168 -11.08 -13.27 -0.92
C GLY A 168 -12.57 -13.08 -1.19
N THR A 169 -12.90 -12.61 -2.39
CA THR A 169 -14.28 -12.45 -2.86
C THR A 169 -14.99 -13.80 -3.01
N ALA A 170 -14.30 -14.82 -3.54
CA ALA A 170 -14.85 -16.17 -3.66
C ALA A 170 -15.12 -16.80 -2.28
N ILE A 171 -14.25 -16.58 -1.29
CA ILE A 171 -14.49 -17.04 0.09
C ILE A 171 -15.76 -16.37 0.65
N LEU A 172 -15.87 -15.04 0.57
CA LEU A 172 -17.06 -14.32 1.04
C LEU A 172 -18.34 -14.75 0.31
N PHE A 173 -18.25 -15.03 -0.99
CA PHE A 173 -19.36 -15.56 -1.78
C PHE A 173 -19.82 -16.94 -1.30
N ASN A 174 -18.89 -17.84 -0.97
CA ASN A 174 -19.24 -19.19 -0.50
C ASN A 174 -19.80 -19.19 0.94
N VAL A 175 -19.37 -18.24 1.79
CA VAL A 175 -19.77 -18.23 3.21
C VAL A 175 -21.05 -17.42 3.45
N GLY A 176 -21.31 -16.36 2.67
CA GLY A 176 -22.50 -15.49 2.83
C GLY A 176 -23.20 -15.06 1.55
N GLY A 177 -22.87 -15.65 0.40
CA GLY A 177 -23.53 -15.37 -0.87
C GLY A 177 -23.10 -14.07 -1.58
N PRO A 178 -23.89 -13.58 -2.54
CA PRO A 178 -23.49 -12.47 -3.40
C PRO A 178 -23.34 -11.12 -2.69
N MET A 179 -24.08 -10.88 -1.61
CA MET A 179 -24.07 -9.59 -0.90
C MET A 179 -22.70 -9.25 -0.27
N PRO A 180 -22.10 -10.08 0.62
CA PRO A 180 -20.80 -9.77 1.21
C PRO A 180 -19.67 -9.69 0.16
N ALA A 181 -19.76 -10.48 -0.91
CA ALA A 181 -18.84 -10.41 -2.04
C ALA A 181 -18.93 -9.04 -2.76
N ALA A 182 -20.14 -8.55 -3.04
CA ALA A 182 -20.36 -7.25 -3.64
C ALA A 182 -19.88 -6.09 -2.73
N VAL A 183 -20.11 -6.18 -1.42
CA VAL A 183 -19.63 -5.18 -0.44
C VAL A 183 -18.11 -5.19 -0.33
N ALA A 184 -17.45 -6.35 -0.36
CA ALA A 184 -16.00 -6.43 -0.35
C ALA A 184 -15.37 -5.84 -1.62
N LEU A 185 -15.95 -6.13 -2.79
CA LEU A 185 -15.51 -5.54 -4.06
C LEU A 185 -15.74 -4.02 -4.11
N SER A 186 -16.89 -3.54 -3.62
CA SER A 186 -17.16 -2.10 -3.58
C SER A 186 -16.25 -1.38 -2.58
N THR A 187 -15.91 -2.01 -1.45
CA THR A 187 -14.90 -1.51 -0.49
C THR A 187 -13.52 -1.39 -1.15
N ALA A 188 -13.07 -2.44 -1.85
CA ALA A 188 -11.79 -2.43 -2.56
C ALA A 188 -11.75 -1.37 -3.67
N ALA A 189 -12.83 -1.23 -4.44
CA ALA A 189 -12.97 -0.22 -5.48
C ALA A 189 -13.02 1.21 -4.91
N LEU A 190 -13.77 1.45 -3.83
CA LEU A 190 -13.83 2.74 -3.15
C LEU A 190 -12.45 3.14 -2.61
N TYR A 191 -11.74 2.22 -1.97
CA TYR A 191 -10.39 2.47 -1.46
C TYR A 191 -9.41 2.81 -2.59
N THR A 192 -9.34 1.97 -3.63
CA THR A 192 -8.31 2.09 -4.68
C THR A 192 -8.63 3.13 -5.76
N MET A 193 -9.89 3.24 -6.19
CA MET A 193 -10.30 4.10 -7.30
C MET A 193 -10.76 5.49 -6.84
N VAL A 194 -11.20 5.65 -5.59
CA VAL A 194 -11.70 6.95 -5.06
C VAL A 194 -10.74 7.52 -4.01
N TYR A 195 -10.48 6.80 -2.92
CA TYR A 195 -9.63 7.32 -1.83
C TYR A 195 -8.16 7.53 -2.26
N THR A 196 -7.49 6.53 -2.84
CA THR A 196 -6.07 6.64 -3.26
C THR A 196 -5.77 7.84 -4.18
N PRO A 197 -6.55 8.15 -5.24
CA PRO A 197 -6.31 9.36 -6.04
C PRO A 197 -6.79 10.66 -5.36
N MET A 198 -7.81 10.61 -4.50
CA MET A 198 -8.31 11.80 -3.79
C MET A 198 -7.34 12.31 -2.72
N LYS A 199 -6.60 11.40 -2.06
CA LYS A 199 -5.53 11.69 -1.09
C LYS A 199 -4.52 12.76 -1.56
N VAL A 200 -4.28 12.85 -2.87
CA VAL A 200 -3.33 13.80 -3.47
C VAL A 200 -3.97 15.16 -3.79
N LYS A 201 -5.30 15.21 -3.88
CA LYS A 201 -6.06 16.33 -4.46
C LYS A 201 -6.86 17.13 -3.43
N SER A 202 -7.25 16.53 -2.31
CA SER A 202 -8.21 17.14 -1.38
C SER A 202 -8.03 16.68 0.07
N PRO A 203 -8.22 17.57 1.05
CA PRO A 203 -8.29 17.20 2.47
C PRO A 203 -9.54 16.39 2.84
N TYR A 204 -10.59 16.36 1.98
CA TYR A 204 -11.79 15.55 2.22
C TYR A 204 -11.56 14.04 2.11
N ASN A 205 -10.32 13.60 1.80
CA ASN A 205 -9.98 12.18 1.70
C ASN A 205 -10.20 11.41 3.02
N THR A 206 -10.12 12.07 4.19
CA THR A 206 -10.35 11.46 5.50
C THR A 206 -11.75 10.88 5.64
N HIS A 207 -12.78 11.58 5.13
CA HIS A 207 -14.18 11.11 5.16
C HIS A 207 -14.42 9.91 4.22
N ILE A 208 -13.71 9.84 3.09
CA ILE A 208 -13.79 8.65 2.22
C ILE A 208 -13.01 7.49 2.84
N GLY A 209 -11.93 7.79 3.58
CA GLY A 209 -11.16 6.81 4.36
C GLY A 209 -11.93 6.23 5.54
N SER A 210 -12.69 7.04 6.29
CA SER A 210 -13.55 6.58 7.39
C SER A 210 -14.65 5.63 6.90
N ILE A 211 -15.34 6.01 5.81
CA ILE A 211 -16.32 5.17 5.11
C ILE A 211 -15.69 3.86 4.65
N ALA A 212 -14.57 3.90 3.92
CA ALA A 212 -13.90 2.68 3.45
C ALA A 212 -13.39 1.79 4.59
N GLY A 213 -12.96 2.38 5.71
CA GLY A 213 -12.48 1.68 6.89
C GLY A 213 -13.58 1.02 7.74
N SER A 214 -14.81 1.52 7.68
CA SER A 214 -15.96 0.96 8.42
C SER A 214 -16.79 -0.04 7.59
N LEU A 215 -16.70 -0.03 6.24
CA LEU A 215 -17.36 -1.03 5.38
C LEU A 215 -17.13 -2.52 5.75
N PRO A 216 -15.96 -2.96 6.28
CA PRO A 216 -15.77 -4.33 6.76
C PRO A 216 -16.84 -4.79 7.77
N VAL A 217 -17.39 -3.88 8.58
CA VAL A 217 -18.50 -4.18 9.50
C VAL A 217 -19.73 -4.70 8.74
N LEU A 218 -20.09 -4.06 7.62
CA LEU A 218 -21.22 -4.48 6.77
C LEU A 218 -20.97 -5.82 6.08
N ILE A 219 -19.71 -6.17 5.79
CA ILE A 219 -19.35 -7.51 5.29
C ILE A 219 -19.72 -8.57 6.33
N GLY A 220 -19.41 -8.32 7.61
CA GLY A 220 -19.77 -9.21 8.72
C GLY A 220 -21.28 -9.47 8.83
N PHE A 221 -22.09 -8.40 8.88
CA PHE A 221 -23.56 -8.50 8.89
C PHE A 221 -24.10 -9.26 7.66
N SER A 222 -23.54 -8.98 6.48
CA SER A 222 -23.96 -9.62 5.23
C SER A 222 -23.67 -11.12 5.22
N VAL A 223 -22.56 -11.56 5.83
CA VAL A 223 -22.24 -13.00 5.98
C VAL A 223 -23.16 -13.67 7.00
N ALA A 224 -23.61 -12.96 8.04
CA ALA A 224 -24.64 -13.45 8.95
C ALA A 224 -26.07 -13.48 8.32
N GLY A 225 -26.21 -13.15 7.04
CA GLY A 225 -27.50 -13.19 6.32
C GLY A 225 -28.42 -12.00 6.60
N VAL A 226 -27.95 -10.95 7.29
CA VAL A 226 -28.77 -9.77 7.59
C VAL A 226 -28.95 -8.92 6.33
N PRO A 227 -30.19 -8.55 5.95
CA PRO A 227 -30.43 -7.74 4.76
C PRO A 227 -29.94 -6.31 4.98
N LEU A 228 -28.90 -5.91 4.24
CA LEU A 228 -28.39 -4.52 4.27
C LEU A 228 -29.42 -3.47 3.83
N PHE A 229 -30.43 -3.85 3.05
CA PHE A 229 -31.49 -2.95 2.62
C PHE A 229 -32.76 -3.25 3.42
N GLY A 230 -33.18 -2.30 4.27
CA GLY A 230 -34.39 -2.38 5.09
C GLY A 230 -34.13 -2.55 6.59
N ASP A 231 -32.98 -3.10 7.00
CA ASP A 231 -32.56 -3.12 8.40
C ASP A 231 -31.67 -1.91 8.72
N LEU A 232 -31.86 -1.34 9.92
CA LEU A 232 -31.05 -0.25 10.46
C LEU A 232 -29.83 -0.77 11.24
N ALA A 233 -29.85 -2.00 11.76
CA ALA A 233 -28.77 -2.53 12.61
C ALA A 233 -27.38 -2.56 11.94
N PRO A 234 -27.21 -2.99 10.66
CA PRO A 234 -25.92 -2.92 10.00
C PRO A 234 -25.41 -1.47 9.84
N TRP A 235 -26.31 -0.56 9.46
CA TRP A 235 -25.98 0.84 9.19
C TRP A 235 -25.66 1.64 10.46
N THR A 236 -26.32 1.37 11.59
CA THR A 236 -25.99 2.05 12.85
C THR A 236 -24.59 1.69 13.35
N LEU A 237 -24.20 0.41 13.25
CA LEU A 237 -22.84 0.00 13.63
C LEU A 237 -21.78 0.56 12.66
N PHE A 238 -22.07 0.54 11.35
CA PHE A 238 -21.22 1.15 10.31
C PHE A 238 -21.03 2.66 10.52
N LEU A 239 -22.11 3.41 10.75
CA LEU A 239 -22.05 4.87 10.94
C LEU A 239 -21.31 5.25 12.21
N ASN A 240 -21.47 4.48 13.30
CA ASN A 240 -20.70 4.74 14.52
C ASN A 240 -19.21 4.43 14.32
N ALA A 241 -18.87 3.29 13.70
CA ALA A 241 -17.49 2.97 13.34
C ALA A 241 -16.85 4.03 12.43
N ALA A 242 -17.58 4.57 11.46
CA ALA A 242 -17.14 5.69 10.62
C ALA A 242 -16.89 6.95 11.47
N GLY A 243 -17.84 7.34 12.32
CA GLY A 243 -17.72 8.53 13.18
C GLY A 243 -16.55 8.47 14.16
N GLN A 244 -16.25 7.29 14.72
CA GLN A 244 -15.07 7.07 15.57
C GLN A 244 -13.76 7.31 14.80
N ILE A 245 -13.66 6.88 13.54
CA ILE A 245 -12.47 7.11 12.70
C ILE A 245 -12.28 8.61 12.38
N GLU A 246 -13.37 9.38 12.28
CA GLU A 246 -13.32 10.83 12.08
C GLU A 246 -13.03 11.64 13.36
N GLY A 247 -12.98 10.99 14.52
CA GLY A 247 -12.82 11.66 15.83
C GLY A 247 -14.06 12.45 16.27
N ASN A 248 -15.22 12.19 15.67
CA ASN A 248 -16.48 12.83 16.04
C ASN A 248 -17.18 12.01 17.13
N ALA A 249 -17.75 12.66 18.14
CA ALA A 249 -18.30 11.98 19.32
C ALA A 249 -19.43 10.98 18.94
N PRO A 250 -19.54 9.83 19.64
CA PRO A 250 -20.41 8.75 19.22
C PRO A 250 -21.90 9.15 19.24
N VAL A 251 -22.60 8.81 18.16
CA VAL A 251 -24.07 8.89 18.12
C VAL A 251 -24.65 7.94 19.18
N CYS A 252 -25.40 8.50 20.13
CA CYS A 252 -25.82 7.84 21.37
C CYS A 252 -26.61 6.54 21.14
N LEU A 253 -26.06 5.40 21.57
CA LEU A 253 -26.75 4.10 21.55
C LEU A 253 -26.22 3.16 22.65
N ASP A 254 -26.17 3.67 23.89
CA ASP A 254 -25.49 3.13 25.10
C ASP A 254 -25.65 1.62 25.38
N SER A 255 -26.79 1.02 24.98
CA SER A 255 -27.08 -0.40 25.29
C SER A 255 -26.29 -1.40 24.44
N SER A 256 -25.94 -1.10 23.19
CA SER A 256 -25.23 -2.02 22.30
C SER A 256 -23.71 -2.03 22.53
N TRP A 257 -23.17 -0.91 23.01
CA TRP A 257 -21.72 -0.74 23.26
C TRP A 257 -21.18 -1.73 24.29
N ARG A 258 -21.94 -2.00 25.35
CA ARG A 258 -21.50 -2.92 26.42
C ARG A 258 -21.23 -4.35 25.94
N LEU A 259 -21.76 -4.78 24.79
CA LEU A 259 -21.44 -6.08 24.20
C LEU A 259 -20.18 -6.01 23.32
N ILE A 260 -19.99 -4.91 22.61
CA ILE A 260 -18.80 -4.63 21.79
C ILE A 260 -17.59 -4.40 22.69
N ASP A 261 -17.73 -3.61 23.76
CA ASP A 261 -16.70 -3.38 24.77
C ASP A 261 -16.26 -4.70 25.41
N ARG A 262 -17.20 -5.60 25.73
CA ARG A 262 -16.89 -6.96 26.21
C ARG A 262 -16.13 -7.79 25.17
N LEU A 263 -16.51 -7.73 23.90
CA LEU A 263 -15.82 -8.45 22.82
C LEU A 263 -14.42 -7.87 22.54
N VAL A 264 -14.26 -6.54 22.60
CA VAL A 264 -12.98 -5.83 22.43
C VAL A 264 -12.05 -6.06 23.63
N GLU A 265 -12.59 -6.08 24.85
CA GLU A 265 -11.88 -6.46 26.09
C GLU A 265 -11.37 -7.92 26.00
N VAL A 266 -12.20 -8.85 25.50
CA VAL A 266 -11.82 -10.25 25.24
C VAL A 266 -10.80 -10.38 24.09
N LEU A 267 -10.81 -9.45 23.12
CA LEU A 267 -9.89 -9.41 21.97
C LEU A 267 -8.67 -8.49 22.19
N ARG A 268 -8.31 -8.13 23.43
CA ARG A 268 -7.11 -7.32 23.77
C ARG A 268 -5.79 -8.04 23.40
N VAL A 269 -5.44 -7.98 22.13
CA VAL A 269 -4.17 -8.45 21.54
C VAL A 269 -3.35 -7.27 20.98
N VAL A 270 -3.91 -6.06 20.94
CA VAL A 270 -3.26 -4.88 20.35
C VAL A 270 -3.29 -3.68 21.30
N PRO A 271 -2.13 -3.05 21.57
CA PRO A 271 -2.05 -1.84 22.39
C PRO A 271 -2.38 -0.57 21.59
N GLU A 272 -3.07 0.38 22.24
CA GLU A 272 -3.64 1.59 21.61
C GLU A 272 -2.63 2.50 20.90
N HIS A 273 -1.34 2.47 21.27
CA HIS A 273 -0.33 3.30 20.59
C HIS A 273 -0.18 2.95 19.10
N LEU A 274 -0.41 1.69 18.72
CA LEU A 274 -0.37 1.29 17.31
C LEU A 274 -1.53 1.89 16.50
N PHE A 275 -2.69 2.13 17.12
CA PHE A 275 -3.84 2.74 16.45
C PHE A 275 -3.53 4.19 16.05
N TRP A 276 -2.97 4.98 16.97
CA TRP A 276 -2.62 6.38 16.74
C TRP A 276 -1.46 6.57 15.75
N GLU A 277 -0.43 5.71 15.79
CA GLU A 277 0.65 5.72 14.78
C GLU A 277 0.13 5.38 13.38
N TYR A 278 -0.90 4.54 13.25
CA TYR A 278 -1.51 4.22 11.95
C TYR A 278 -2.49 5.29 11.46
N LEU A 279 -3.19 6.01 12.34
CA LEU A 279 -3.98 7.18 11.94
C LEU A 279 -3.08 8.24 11.27
N TRP A 280 -1.89 8.47 11.84
CA TRP A 280 -0.83 9.33 11.31
C TRP A 280 -0.16 8.82 10.01
N LEU A 281 -0.46 7.59 9.58
CA LEU A 281 0.01 7.02 8.31
C LEU A 281 -1.05 7.08 7.20
N ILE A 282 -2.29 7.41 7.57
CA ILE A 282 -3.48 7.50 6.70
C ILE A 282 -3.78 8.97 6.37
N MET A 283 -3.51 9.89 7.31
CA MET A 283 -3.43 11.34 7.08
C MET A 283 -2.11 11.77 6.41
#